data_AF-W2FQH9-F1
#
_entry.id   AF-W2FQH9-F1
#
_cell.length_a   1.000
_cell.length_b   1.000
_cell.length_c   1.000
_cell.angle_alpha   90.00
_cell.angle_beta   90.00
_cell.angle_gamma   90.00
#
_symmetry.space_group_name_H-M   'P 1'
#
loop_
_entity.id
_entity.type
_entity.pdbx_description
1 polymer ?
#
loop_
_entity_poly.entity_id
_entity_poly.type
_entity_poly.pdbx_seq_one_letter_code
_entity_poly.pdbx_strand_id
1 'polypeptide(L)'
;FVKATEKDVVELVEILLEQMDTSCIRWALMTASANGYIGTVKSMLHKCDSTSIGCALEVAVHKRELAVVDVLRERCDLTSICDAIASAKSNGHTDVVQLL
;
A
#
# COMPACT_ATOMS: atom_id res chain seq x y z
N PHE A 1 23.40 -20.99 -0.39
CA PHE A 1 22.54 -19.81 -0.55
C PHE A 1 21.30 -20.24 -1.31
N VAL A 2 20.25 -20.62 -0.57
CA VAL A 2 19.00 -21.11 -1.15
C VAL A 2 18.29 -19.92 -1.78
N LYS A 3 18.01 -20.02 -3.09
CA LYS A 3 17.22 -19.04 -3.83
C LYS A 3 15.78 -19.21 -3.35
N ALA A 4 15.37 -18.39 -2.37
CA ALA A 4 13.98 -18.36 -1.93
C ALA A 4 13.10 -18.10 -3.15
N THR A 5 12.15 -18.98 -3.40
CA THR A 5 11.20 -18.77 -4.49
C THR A 5 10.21 -17.68 -4.04
N GLU A 6 9.64 -16.91 -4.96
CA GLU A 6 8.65 -15.86 -4.58
C GLU A 6 7.54 -16.41 -3.69
N LYS A 7 7.19 -17.69 -3.88
CA LYS A 7 6.20 -18.40 -3.08
C LYS A 7 6.62 -18.54 -1.61
N ASP A 8 7.88 -18.89 -1.35
CA ASP A 8 8.42 -18.99 0.01
C ASP A 8 8.42 -17.63 0.71
N VAL A 9 8.69 -16.56 -0.04
CA VAL A 9 8.70 -15.19 0.50
C VAL A 9 7.28 -14.76 0.87
N VAL A 10 6.28 -15.07 0.02
CA VAL A 10 4.87 -14.75 0.31
C VAL A 10 4.37 -15.52 1.53
N GLU A 11 4.65 -16.82 1.63
CA GLU A 11 4.21 -17.65 2.75
C GLU A 11 4.86 -17.21 4.08
N LEU A 12 6.15 -16.86 4.05
CA LEU A 12 6.87 -16.37 5.22
C LEU A 12 6.36 -14.98 5.66
N VAL A 13 5.97 -14.13 4.70
CA VAL A 13 5.28 -12.87 4.97
C VAL A 13 3.90 -13.12 5.57
N GLU A 14 3.12 -14.10 5.07
CA GLU A 14 1.80 -14.42 5.61
C GLU A 14 1.84 -14.95 7.06
N ILE A 15 2.84 -15.77 7.39
CA ILE A 15 3.08 -16.28 8.76
C ILE A 15 3.52 -15.16 9.70
N LEU A 16 4.43 -14.28 9.25
CA LEU A 16 4.83 -13.10 10.03
C LEU A 16 3.66 -12.16 10.27
N LEU A 17 2.77 -12.01 9.30
CA LEU A 17 1.57 -11.19 9.41
C LEU A 17 0.57 -11.71 10.46
N GLU A 18 0.56 -13.01 10.76
CA GLU A 18 -0.31 -13.57 11.81
C GLU A 18 0.22 -13.34 13.23
N GLN A 19 1.51 -13.08 13.38
CA GLN A 19 2.18 -12.85 14.66
C GLN A 19 2.42 -11.36 14.95
N MET A 20 2.19 -10.48 13.97
CA MET A 20 2.51 -9.06 14.04
C MET A 20 1.31 -8.19 14.42
N ASP A 21 1.55 -7.23 15.31
CA ASP A 21 0.59 -6.18 15.61
C ASP A 21 0.19 -5.40 14.36
N THR A 22 -1.05 -4.90 14.35
CA THR A 22 -1.63 -4.09 13.26
C THR A 22 -0.73 -2.91 12.85
N SER A 23 0.06 -2.39 13.80
CA SER A 23 1.03 -1.32 13.56
C SER A 23 2.20 -1.75 12.68
N CYS A 24 2.71 -2.98 12.84
CA CYS A 24 3.80 -3.51 12.02
C CYS A 24 3.30 -3.80 10.60
N ILE A 25 2.09 -4.36 10.47
CA ILE A 25 1.44 -4.62 9.18
C ILE A 25 1.28 -3.31 8.39
N ARG A 26 0.79 -2.26 9.05
CA ARG A 26 0.67 -0.92 8.46
C ARG A 26 2.01 -0.39 7.97
N TRP A 27 3.08 -0.50 8.77
CA TRP A 27 4.39 0.02 8.39
C TRP A 27 5.02 -0.74 7.22
N ALA A 28 4.84 -2.06 7.19
CA ALA A 28 5.25 -2.89 6.07
C ALA A 28 4.48 -2.55 4.78
N LEU A 29 3.15 -2.34 4.87
CA LEU A 29 2.33 -1.92 3.74
C LEU A 29 2.76 -0.54 3.20
N MET A 30 3.00 0.43 4.10
CA MET A 30 3.50 1.75 3.72
C MET A 30 4.86 1.64 3.01
N THR A 31 5.76 0.80 3.52
CA THR A 31 7.09 0.60 2.94
C THR A 31 7.00 -0.07 1.56
N ALA A 32 6.17 -1.10 1.41
CA ALA A 32 5.92 -1.74 0.13
C ALA A 32 5.32 -0.75 -0.88
N SER A 33 4.39 0.10 -0.43
CA SER A 33 3.76 1.13 -1.25
C SER A 33 4.73 2.22 -1.68
N ALA A 34 5.65 2.62 -0.79
CA ALA A 34 6.68 3.61 -1.09
C ALA A 34 7.71 3.13 -2.12
N ASN A 35 7.93 1.81 -2.22
CA ASN A 35 8.91 1.20 -3.11
C ASN A 35 8.29 0.58 -4.37
N GLY A 36 6.96 0.71 -4.56
CA GLY A 36 6.29 0.13 -5.73
C GLY A 36 6.14 -1.40 -5.72
N TYR A 37 6.23 -2.06 -4.56
CA TYR A 37 6.13 -3.52 -4.44
C TYR A 37 4.68 -4.01 -4.52
N ILE A 38 4.09 -3.93 -5.71
CA ILE A 38 2.67 -4.22 -5.96
C ILE A 38 2.27 -5.63 -5.53
N GLY A 39 3.12 -6.64 -5.76
CA GLY A 39 2.82 -8.03 -5.36
C GLY A 39 2.63 -8.17 -3.85
N THR A 40 3.52 -7.54 -3.08
CA THR A 40 3.43 -7.49 -1.61
C THR A 40 2.22 -6.68 -1.16
N VAL A 41 1.94 -5.53 -1.77
CA VAL A 41 0.75 -4.71 -1.45
C VAL A 41 -0.55 -5.50 -1.67
N LYS A 42 -0.68 -6.20 -2.81
CA LYS A 42 -1.86 -7.05 -3.11
C LYS A 42 -2.01 -8.19 -2.12
N SER A 43 -0.91 -8.84 -1.74
CA SER A 43 -0.93 -9.89 -0.74
C SER A 43 -1.26 -9.33 0.64
N MET A 44 -0.82 -8.14 1.04
CA MET A 44 -1.12 -7.58 2.36
C MET A 44 -2.52 -6.96 2.48
N LEU A 45 -3.11 -6.53 1.36
CA LEU A 45 -4.42 -5.86 1.30
C LEU A 45 -5.58 -6.66 1.93
N HIS A 46 -5.51 -7.98 1.97
CA HIS A 46 -6.56 -8.80 2.58
C HIS A 46 -6.48 -8.88 4.11
N LYS A 47 -5.32 -8.55 4.71
CA LYS A 47 -5.12 -8.53 6.18
C LYS A 47 -5.10 -7.11 6.77
N CYS A 48 -5.20 -6.07 5.94
CA CYS A 48 -5.10 -4.68 6.39
C CYS A 48 -6.47 -4.05 6.58
N ASP A 49 -6.63 -3.29 7.67
CA ASP A 49 -7.79 -2.42 7.89
C ASP A 49 -7.74 -1.18 6.99
N SER A 50 -8.90 -0.55 6.77
CA SER A 50 -9.02 0.60 5.88
C SER A 50 -8.13 1.78 6.29
N THR A 51 -7.90 1.99 7.59
CA THR A 51 -6.94 2.99 8.11
C THR A 51 -5.52 2.74 7.60
N SER A 52 -5.07 1.48 7.57
CA SER A 52 -3.73 1.13 7.10
C SER A 52 -3.60 1.32 5.60
N ILE A 53 -4.66 0.99 4.85
CA ILE A 53 -4.75 1.19 3.40
C ILE A 53 -4.71 2.69 3.08
N GLY A 54 -5.43 3.53 3.84
CA GLY A 54 -5.40 5.00 3.69
C GLY A 54 -4.00 5.59 3.89
N CYS A 55 -3.29 5.21 4.95
CA CYS A 55 -1.90 5.63 5.16
C CYS A 55 -0.97 5.17 4.03
N ALA A 56 -1.15 3.95 3.52
CA ALA A 56 -0.37 3.43 2.40
C ALA A 56 -0.66 4.19 1.09
N LEU A 57 -1.91 4.58 0.87
CA LEU A 57 -2.35 5.37 -0.27
C LEU A 57 -1.67 6.74 -0.27
N GLU A 58 -1.69 7.45 0.86
CA GLU A 58 -1.00 8.75 0.99
C GLU A 58 0.50 8.65 0.65
N VAL A 59 1.17 7.59 1.11
CA VAL A 59 2.58 7.34 0.81
C VAL A 59 2.78 7.07 -0.68
N ALA A 60 1.94 6.24 -1.29
CA ALA A 60 2.00 5.96 -2.73
C ALA A 60 1.77 7.24 -3.56
N VAL A 61 0.81 8.08 -3.16
CA VAL A 61 0.56 9.40 -3.76
C VAL A 61 1.78 10.31 -3.64
N HIS A 62 2.42 10.35 -2.47
CA HIS A 62 3.62 11.16 -2.24
C HIS A 62 4.80 10.69 -3.10
N LYS A 63 4.92 9.38 -3.32
CA LYS A 63 5.96 8.79 -4.17
C LYS A 63 5.61 8.76 -5.65
N ARG A 64 4.36 9.13 -6.01
CA ARG A 64 3.80 9.05 -7.37
C ARG A 64 3.84 7.62 -7.94
N GLU A 65 3.66 6.64 -7.08
CA GLU A 65 3.60 5.22 -7.43
C GLU A 65 2.22 4.86 -7.97
N LEU A 66 1.91 5.30 -9.20
CA LEU A 66 0.59 5.21 -9.83
C LEU A 66 0.01 3.78 -9.82
N ALA A 67 0.85 2.78 -10.08
CA ALA A 67 0.42 1.38 -10.12
C ALA A 67 0.01 0.84 -8.73
N VAL A 68 0.60 1.37 -7.65
CA VAL A 68 0.20 1.03 -6.28
C VAL A 68 -1.07 1.80 -5.91
N VAL A 69 -1.17 3.09 -6.28
CA VAL A 69 -2.37 3.91 -6.06
C VAL A 69 -3.60 3.25 -6.70
N ASP A 70 -3.48 2.73 -7.91
CA ASP A 70 -4.56 2.05 -8.63
C ASP A 70 -5.04 0.77 -7.91
N VAL A 71 -4.12 0.05 -7.27
CA VAL A 71 -4.45 -1.15 -6.49
C VAL A 71 -5.07 -0.80 -5.14
N LEU A 72 -4.58 0.25 -4.47
CA LEU A 72 -5.06 0.67 -3.15
C LEU A 72 -6.42 1.38 -3.24
N ARG A 73 -6.69 2.15 -4.30
CA ARG A 73 -7.96 2.91 -4.42
C ARG A 73 -9.20 2.01 -4.47
N GLU A 74 -9.08 0.79 -5.01
CA GLU A 74 -10.19 -0.17 -5.08
C GLU A 74 -10.65 -0.67 -3.70
N ARG A 75 -9.81 -0.52 -2.68
CA ARG A 75 -10.04 -1.03 -1.32
C ARG A 75 -10.04 0.07 -0.26
N CYS A 76 -9.88 1.33 -0.67
CA CYS A 76 -9.92 2.49 0.21
C CYS A 76 -11.33 3.02 0.41
N ASP A 77 -11.55 3.61 1.58
CA ASP A 77 -12.77 4.35 1.89
C ASP A 77 -12.77 5.71 1.15
N LEU A 78 -13.96 6.25 0.92
CA LEU A 78 -14.14 7.54 0.23
C LEU A 78 -13.38 8.69 0.91
N THR A 79 -13.27 8.64 2.24
CA THR A 79 -12.51 9.60 3.05
C THR A 79 -11.02 9.57 2.72
N SER A 80 -10.42 8.39 2.69
CA SER A 80 -9.01 8.20 2.33
C SER A 80 -8.72 8.65 0.90
N ILE A 81 -9.66 8.43 -0.03
CA ILE A 81 -9.53 8.90 -1.42
C ILE A 81 -9.55 10.44 -1.46
N CYS A 82 -10.47 11.09 -0.74
CA CYS A 82 -10.52 12.55 -0.64
C CYS A 82 -9.21 13.14 -0.08
N ASP A 83 -8.67 12.55 0.99
CA ASP A 83 -7.42 12.99 1.62
C ASP A 83 -6.22 12.78 0.68
N ALA A 84 -6.19 11.66 -0.04
CA ALA A 84 -5.17 11.37 -1.04
C ALA A 84 -5.22 12.35 -2.22
N ILE A 85 -6.42 12.72 -2.70
CA ILE A 85 -6.59 13.75 -3.74
C ILE A 85 -6.14 15.12 -3.23
N ALA A 86 -6.49 15.48 -2.00
CA ALA A 86 -6.07 16.75 -1.40
C ALA A 86 -4.53 16.82 -1.28
N SER A 87 -3.91 15.74 -0.82
CA SER A 87 -2.45 15.60 -0.75
C SER A 87 -1.78 15.67 -2.13
N ALA A 88 -2.33 14.97 -3.12
CA ALA A 88 -1.84 15.01 -4.49
C ALA A 88 -1.91 16.42 -5.10
N LYS A 89 -3.02 17.14 -4.87
CA LYS A 89 -3.19 18.54 -5.31
C LYS A 89 -2.19 19.48 -4.63
N SER A 90 -2.00 19.34 -3.32
CA SER A 90 -1.05 20.14 -2.54
C SER A 90 0.38 19.98 -3.07
N ASN A 91 0.74 18.75 -3.48
CA ASN A 91 2.05 18.42 -4.03
C ASN A 91 2.17 18.70 -5.55
N GLY A 92 1.10 19.11 -6.23
CA GLY A 92 1.09 19.32 -7.68
C GLY A 92 1.14 18.02 -8.51
N HIS A 93 0.85 16.86 -7.91
CA HIS A 93 0.83 15.55 -8.55
C HIS A 93 -0.46 15.34 -9.37
N THR A 94 -0.58 16.07 -10.49
CA THR A 94 -1.80 16.10 -11.31
C THR A 94 -2.12 14.74 -11.93
N ASP A 95 -1.10 13.92 -12.17
CA ASP A 95 -1.20 12.53 -12.64
C ASP A 95 -1.91 11.62 -11.64
N VAL A 96 -1.58 11.76 -10.35
CA VAL A 96 -2.24 10.99 -9.27
C VAL A 96 -3.68 11.46 -9.09
N VAL A 97 -3.95 12.77 -9.18
CA VAL A 97 -5.31 13.33 -9.11
C VAL A 97 -6.20 12.84 -10.26
N GLN A 98 -5.62 12.62 -11.43
CA GLN A 98 -6.36 12.08 -12.57
C GLN A 98 -6.65 10.58 -12.40
N LEU A 99 -5.82 9.88 -11.63
CA LEU A 99 -5.94 8.46 -11.37
C LEU A 99 -6.89 8.13 -10.21
N LEU A 100 -7.03 9.01 -9.20
CA LEU A 100 -7.93 8.85 -8.05
C LEU A 100 -9.33 9.41 -8.30
#